data_AF-A0A662VZ14-F1
#
_entry.id   AF-A0A662VZ14-F1
#
_cell.length_a   1.000
_cell.length_b   1.000
_cell.length_c   1.000
_cell.angle_alpha   90.00
_cell.angle_beta   90.00
_cell.angle_gamma   90.00
#
_symmetry.space_group_name_H-M   'P 1'
#
loop_
_entity.id
_entity.type
_entity.pdbx_description
1 polymer ?
#
loop_
_entity_poly.entity_id
_entity_poly.type
_entity_poly.pdbx_seq_one_letter_code
_entity_poly.pdbx_strand_id
1 'polypeptide(L)'
;MGRSETKAENKEEFIRIHYIGKGLYSIKDFKREAKKYGVARALPPSIVKTLKWGDKIYLAQHKDGKAIIFGYFVVEGINYTGSNRLKQAVRNDERLKVVREVSVNAEVRRRCGSYHISSTTYVDNELKELVEIIEDNAVIKKDYGSMVEEIKEQFKIFVTGKFYETPIVHVEAPFSRSIVKVPVSKFGSNVLLKVKADGKAEKAVAYLHDYKQRKRLTKRDKAALASEEITSFVEG
;
A
#
# COMPACT_ATOMS: atom_id res chain seq x y z
N MET A 1 -23.57 -29.08 40.72
CA MET A 1 -23.28 -27.65 40.45
C MET A 1 -22.08 -27.59 39.52
N GLY A 2 -22.33 -27.42 38.22
CA GLY A 2 -21.28 -27.38 37.20
C GLY A 2 -20.48 -26.09 37.28
N ARG A 3 -19.16 -26.21 37.38
CA ARG A 3 -18.23 -25.10 37.14
C ARG A 3 -18.28 -24.80 35.64
N SER A 4 -18.86 -23.67 35.26
CA SER A 4 -18.71 -23.12 33.92
C SER A 4 -17.28 -22.61 33.77
N GLU A 5 -16.44 -23.39 33.08
CA GLU A 5 -15.17 -22.90 32.58
C GLU A 5 -15.43 -21.91 31.45
N THR A 6 -15.24 -20.63 31.72
CA THR A 6 -15.11 -19.59 30.70
C THR A 6 -13.87 -19.90 29.87
N LYS A 7 -14.05 -20.55 28.71
CA LYS A 7 -13.03 -20.61 27.66
C LYS A 7 -12.77 -19.19 27.17
N ALA A 8 -11.70 -18.58 27.63
CA ALA A 8 -11.12 -17.43 26.96
C ALA A 8 -10.68 -17.90 25.56
N GLU A 9 -11.40 -17.47 24.51
CA GLU A 9 -10.94 -17.65 23.14
C GLU A 9 -9.61 -16.90 22.98
N ASN A 10 -8.50 -17.64 23.01
CA ASN A 10 -7.21 -17.11 22.59
C ASN A 10 -7.30 -16.78 21.09
N LYS A 11 -7.67 -15.55 20.75
CA LYS A 11 -7.58 -15.03 19.38
C LYS A 11 -6.11 -14.98 19.01
N GLU A 12 -5.69 -15.91 18.16
CA GLU A 12 -4.34 -15.91 17.59
C GLU A 12 -4.10 -14.58 16.87
N GLU A 13 -3.05 -13.86 17.27
CA GLU A 13 -2.66 -12.60 16.64
C GLU A 13 -1.85 -12.88 15.37
N PHE A 14 -2.03 -12.06 14.33
CA PHE A 14 -1.37 -12.22 13.04
C PHE A 14 -0.64 -10.94 12.64
N ILE A 15 0.54 -11.09 12.03
CA ILE A 15 1.16 -10.01 11.27
C ILE A 15 0.83 -10.13 9.79
N ARG A 16 0.77 -8.99 9.10
CA ARG A 16 0.56 -8.91 7.65
C ARG A 16 1.90 -8.72 6.95
N ILE A 17 2.26 -9.63 6.05
CA ILE A 17 3.49 -9.57 5.25
C ILE A 17 3.15 -9.28 3.79
N HIS A 18 3.90 -8.36 3.17
CA HIS A 18 3.88 -8.12 1.74
C HIS A 18 5.28 -8.27 1.14
N TYR A 19 5.41 -9.07 0.08
CA TYR A 19 6.70 -9.30 -0.56
C TYR A 19 7.04 -8.19 -1.57
N ILE A 20 8.25 -7.65 -1.50
CA ILE A 20 8.70 -6.59 -2.41
C ILE A 20 9.13 -7.11 -3.80
N GLY A 21 9.36 -8.43 -3.91
CA GLY A 21 9.92 -9.09 -5.08
C GLY A 21 11.46 -9.01 -5.13
N LYS A 22 12.09 -9.90 -5.92
CA LYS A 22 13.56 -9.98 -6.06
C LYS A 22 14.10 -9.41 -7.38
N GLY A 23 13.25 -9.22 -8.40
CA GLY A 23 13.72 -8.86 -9.74
C GLY A 23 14.20 -7.42 -9.90
N LEU A 24 13.60 -6.48 -9.17
CA LEU A 24 13.91 -5.03 -9.29
C LEU A 24 14.62 -4.45 -8.07
N TYR A 25 14.57 -5.14 -6.93
CA TYR A 25 15.08 -4.66 -5.66
C TYR A 25 16.00 -5.68 -4.99
N SER A 26 17.13 -5.19 -4.48
CA SER A 26 17.73 -5.72 -3.26
C SER A 26 17.03 -5.11 -2.04
N ILE A 27 17.14 -5.74 -0.86
CA ILE A 27 16.64 -5.14 0.39
C ILE A 27 17.25 -3.75 0.60
N LYS A 28 18.57 -3.61 0.39
CA LYS A 28 19.30 -2.33 0.53
C LYS A 28 18.72 -1.24 -0.37
N ASP A 29 18.51 -1.55 -1.65
CA ASP A 29 17.95 -0.58 -2.60
C ASP A 29 16.52 -0.19 -2.24
N PHE A 30 15.71 -1.16 -1.81
CA PHE A 30 14.34 -0.89 -1.37
C PHE A 30 14.32 0.03 -0.15
N LYS A 31 15.14 -0.26 0.88
CA LYS A 31 15.26 0.58 2.08
C LYS A 31 15.62 2.03 1.72
N ARG A 32 16.59 2.23 0.83
CA ARG A 32 17.00 3.57 0.38
C ARG A 32 15.84 4.31 -0.28
N GLU A 33 15.15 3.68 -1.22
CA GLU A 33 14.01 4.29 -1.92
C GLU A 33 12.82 4.56 -0.98
N ALA A 34 12.54 3.61 -0.08
CA ALA A 34 11.45 3.71 0.88
C ALA A 34 11.66 4.81 1.93
N LYS A 35 12.92 5.12 2.29
CA LYS A 35 13.23 6.29 3.12
C LYS A 35 12.98 7.62 2.40
N LYS A 36 13.21 7.67 1.08
CA LYS A 36 13.01 8.89 0.27
C LYS A 36 11.53 9.17 -0.02
N TYR A 37 10.80 8.16 -0.46
CA TYR A 37 9.43 8.34 -0.98
C TYR A 37 8.35 7.66 -0.13
N GLY A 38 8.70 7.09 1.02
CA GLY A 38 7.82 6.13 1.70
C GLY A 38 7.63 4.84 0.88
N VAL A 39 6.72 3.99 1.36
CA VAL A 39 6.36 2.73 0.70
C VAL A 39 5.07 2.93 -0.08
N ALA A 40 4.98 2.32 -1.27
CA ALA A 40 3.75 2.21 -2.03
C ALA A 40 3.64 0.79 -2.61
N ARG A 41 2.62 0.03 -2.21
CA ARG A 41 2.41 -1.37 -2.65
C ARG A 41 1.06 -1.53 -3.33
N ALA A 42 1.07 -2.00 -4.57
CA ALA A 42 -0.14 -2.38 -5.27
C ALA A 42 -0.79 -3.58 -4.56
N LEU A 43 -2.06 -3.43 -4.15
CA LEU A 43 -2.84 -4.48 -3.49
C LEU A 43 -4.20 -4.66 -4.16
N PRO A 44 -4.76 -5.88 -4.17
CA PRO A 44 -6.12 -6.11 -4.65
C PRO A 44 -7.15 -5.34 -3.81
N PRO A 45 -8.21 -4.76 -4.42
CA PRO A 45 -9.27 -4.04 -3.70
C PRO A 45 -9.86 -4.82 -2.54
N SER A 46 -10.11 -6.12 -2.73
CA SER A 46 -10.64 -7.02 -1.69
C SER A 46 -9.78 -7.06 -0.43
N ILE A 47 -8.46 -6.94 -0.57
CA ILE A 47 -7.53 -6.94 0.56
C ILE A 47 -7.48 -5.56 1.21
N VAL A 48 -7.46 -4.48 0.42
CA VAL A 48 -7.44 -3.10 0.95
C VAL A 48 -8.68 -2.82 1.81
N LYS A 49 -9.85 -3.35 1.43
CA LYS A 49 -11.09 -3.27 2.22
C LYS A 49 -11.02 -3.94 3.60
N THR A 50 -10.02 -4.81 3.84
CA THR A 50 -9.82 -5.47 5.15
C THR A 50 -8.80 -4.77 6.04
N LEU A 51 -8.15 -3.72 5.52
CA LEU A 51 -7.17 -2.93 6.24
C LEU A 51 -7.86 -1.78 6.97
N LYS A 52 -7.20 -1.27 8.00
CA LYS A 52 -7.54 -0.02 8.69
C LYS A 52 -6.38 0.95 8.59
N TRP A 53 -6.67 2.24 8.73
CA TRP A 53 -5.64 3.25 8.97
C TRP A 53 -4.80 2.85 10.20
N GLY A 54 -3.49 3.03 10.10
CA GLY A 54 -2.57 2.62 11.17
C GLY A 54 -2.17 1.14 11.17
N ASP A 55 -2.77 0.29 10.32
CA ASP A 55 -2.34 -1.11 10.21
C ASP A 55 -0.85 -1.18 9.79
N LYS A 56 -0.11 -2.12 10.40
CA LYS A 56 1.27 -2.40 10.01
C LYS A 56 1.31 -3.47 8.92
N ILE A 57 2.06 -3.21 7.85
CA ILE A 57 2.36 -4.18 6.81
C ILE A 57 3.88 -4.38 6.76
N TYR A 58 4.32 -5.57 7.15
CA TYR A 58 5.71 -5.98 7.13
C TYR A 58 6.17 -6.28 5.72
N LEU A 59 7.39 -5.87 5.41
CA LEU A 59 8.00 -5.98 4.10
C LEU A 59 9.02 -7.09 4.10
N ALA A 60 8.92 -7.98 3.13
CA ALA A 60 9.78 -9.15 3.05
C ALA A 60 10.31 -9.44 1.65
N GLN A 61 11.42 -10.18 1.58
CA GLN A 61 11.82 -10.94 0.40
C GLN A 61 11.65 -12.43 0.66
N HIS A 62 11.05 -13.16 -0.29
CA HIS A 62 10.87 -14.60 -0.18
C HIS A 62 12.12 -15.33 -0.70
N LYS A 63 12.77 -16.14 0.14
CA LYS A 63 13.94 -16.97 -0.21
C LYS A 63 13.81 -18.32 0.48
N ASP A 64 13.91 -19.40 -0.31
CA ASP A 64 14.00 -20.78 0.17
C ASP A 64 12.89 -21.14 1.19
N GLY A 65 11.63 -20.82 0.84
CA GLY A 65 10.45 -21.08 1.68
C GLY A 65 10.26 -20.13 2.87
N LYS A 66 11.17 -19.15 3.03
CA LYS A 66 11.17 -18.20 4.15
C LYS A 66 10.89 -16.78 3.69
N ALA A 67 10.13 -16.05 4.48
CA ALA A 67 10.05 -14.60 4.42
C ALA A 67 11.20 -13.99 5.22
N ILE A 68 12.05 -13.22 4.55
CA ILE A 68 13.09 -12.40 5.16
C ILE A 68 12.49 -11.01 5.36
N ILE A 69 11.97 -10.74 6.55
CA ILE A 69 11.40 -9.46 6.95
C ILE A 69 12.52 -8.49 7.31
N PHE A 70 12.43 -7.24 6.88
CA PHE A 70 13.49 -6.23 7.09
C PHE A 70 12.98 -4.84 7.48
N GLY A 71 11.66 -4.70 7.60
CA GLY A 71 10.99 -3.46 7.93
C GLY A 71 9.49 -3.59 7.75
N TYR A 72 8.76 -2.51 8.01
CA TYR A 72 7.34 -2.42 7.78
C TYR A 72 6.96 -1.00 7.37
N PHE A 73 5.73 -0.81 6.94
CA PHE A 73 5.12 0.52 6.83
C PHE A 73 3.77 0.53 7.53
N VAL A 74 3.37 1.71 7.98
CA VAL A 74 2.04 1.96 8.54
C VAL A 74 1.14 2.40 7.39
N VAL A 75 -0.12 1.94 7.38
CA VAL A 75 -1.08 2.38 6.37
C VAL A 75 -1.55 3.80 6.68
N GLU A 76 -1.12 4.75 5.85
CA GLU A 76 -1.37 6.19 6.04
C GLU A 76 -2.00 6.82 4.79
N GLY A 77 -1.84 6.20 3.62
CA GLY A 77 -2.53 6.63 2.42
C GLY A 77 -2.95 5.51 1.48
N ILE A 78 -3.81 5.86 0.53
CA ILE A 78 -4.06 5.07 -0.67
C ILE A 78 -3.85 5.94 -1.90
N ASN A 79 -3.20 5.39 -2.90
CA ASN A 79 -3.12 6.00 -4.20
C ASN A 79 -3.79 5.10 -5.22
N TYR A 80 -4.38 5.65 -6.27
CA TYR A 80 -4.98 4.84 -7.32
C TYR A 80 -4.67 5.37 -8.71
N THR A 81 -4.67 4.48 -9.70
CA THR A 81 -4.57 4.82 -11.13
C THR A 81 -5.93 4.75 -11.78
N GLY A 82 -6.09 5.33 -12.96
CA GLY A 82 -7.29 5.19 -13.77
C GLY A 82 -7.19 6.08 -15.00
N SER A 83 -8.34 6.37 -15.59
CA SER A 83 -8.54 7.44 -16.55
C SER A 83 -8.82 8.76 -15.82
N ASN A 84 -8.68 9.86 -16.56
CA ASN A 84 -9.09 11.17 -16.07
C ASN A 84 -10.60 11.23 -15.74
N ARG A 85 -11.44 10.43 -16.40
CA ARG A 85 -12.86 10.29 -16.07
C ARG A 85 -13.03 9.70 -14.67
N LEU A 86 -12.37 8.57 -14.38
CA LEU A 86 -12.43 7.96 -13.05
C LEU A 86 -11.90 8.90 -11.96
N LYS A 87 -10.82 9.62 -12.24
CA LYS A 87 -10.29 10.67 -11.35
C LYS A 87 -11.38 11.70 -10.99
N GLN A 88 -12.03 12.27 -12.00
CA GLN A 88 -13.06 13.30 -11.80
C GLN A 88 -14.29 12.73 -11.09
N ALA A 89 -14.73 11.53 -11.46
CA ALA A 89 -15.87 10.86 -10.86
C ALA A 89 -15.65 10.62 -9.35
N VAL A 90 -14.51 10.05 -8.97
CA VAL A 90 -14.15 9.84 -7.54
C VAL A 90 -14.02 11.16 -6.79
N ARG A 91 -13.41 12.19 -7.40
CA ARG A 91 -13.25 13.51 -6.79
C ARG A 91 -14.59 14.19 -6.48
N ASN A 92 -15.59 13.94 -7.32
CA ASN A 92 -16.91 14.57 -7.21
C ASN A 92 -17.95 13.66 -6.50
N ASP A 93 -17.56 12.47 -6.04
CA ASP A 93 -18.46 11.56 -5.33
C ASP A 93 -18.78 12.13 -3.93
N GLU A 94 -20.06 12.29 -3.63
CA GLU A 94 -20.56 12.88 -2.39
C GLU A 94 -20.18 12.08 -1.13
N ARG A 95 -19.85 10.79 -1.27
CA ARG A 95 -19.41 9.94 -0.15
C ARG A 95 -17.97 10.24 0.27
N LEU A 96 -17.22 11.01 -0.52
CA LEU A 96 -15.85 11.40 -0.21
C LEU A 96 -15.84 12.50 0.88
N LYS A 97 -15.41 12.13 2.08
CA LYS A 97 -15.34 12.99 3.27
C LYS A 97 -14.03 13.79 3.26
N VAL A 98 -13.92 14.77 2.35
CA VAL A 98 -12.72 15.59 2.19
C VAL A 98 -12.53 16.51 3.40
N VAL A 99 -11.35 16.45 4.02
CA VAL A 99 -10.92 17.35 5.10
C VAL A 99 -10.14 18.53 4.53
N ARG A 100 -9.19 18.27 3.62
CA ARG A 100 -8.40 19.30 2.92
C ARG A 100 -7.77 18.73 1.65
N GLU A 101 -7.39 19.59 0.71
CA GLU A 101 -6.62 19.21 -0.49
C GLU A 101 -5.33 20.02 -0.55
N VAL A 102 -4.24 19.37 -0.96
CA VAL A 102 -2.94 20.02 -1.17
C VAL A 102 -2.48 19.73 -2.59
N SER A 103 -2.12 20.78 -3.32
CA SER A 103 -1.44 20.64 -4.60
C SER A 103 0.01 20.23 -4.37
N VAL A 104 0.38 19.06 -4.87
CA VAL A 104 1.71 18.47 -4.73
C VAL A 104 2.14 18.13 -6.14
N ASN A 105 2.86 19.02 -6.81
CA ASN A 105 3.34 18.79 -8.17
C ASN A 105 4.63 17.97 -8.10
N ALA A 106 4.51 16.64 -8.03
CA ALA A 106 5.63 15.75 -7.75
C ALA A 106 5.72 14.59 -8.74
N GLU A 107 6.89 14.44 -9.37
CA GLU A 107 7.26 13.24 -10.11
C GLU A 107 7.94 12.24 -9.15
N VAL A 108 7.42 11.01 -9.12
CA VAL A 108 8.00 9.93 -8.33
C VAL A 108 8.60 8.89 -9.26
N ARG A 109 9.91 8.69 -9.14
CA ARG A 109 10.67 7.68 -9.89
C ARG A 109 11.16 6.59 -8.96
N ARG A 110 10.51 5.43 -9.03
CA ARG A 110 10.88 4.21 -8.30
C ARG A 110 11.51 3.19 -9.24
N ARG A 111 12.21 2.21 -8.69
CA ARG A 111 12.70 1.05 -9.45
C ARG A 111 11.55 0.25 -10.06
N CYS A 112 10.42 0.13 -9.37
CA CYS A 112 9.22 -0.55 -9.88
C CYS A 112 8.39 0.24 -10.89
N GLY A 113 8.62 1.55 -11.06
CA GLY A 113 7.89 2.37 -12.00
C GLY A 113 7.97 3.85 -11.68
N SER A 114 7.33 4.66 -12.52
CA SER A 114 7.22 6.10 -12.30
C SER A 114 5.79 6.55 -12.42
N TYR A 115 5.46 7.65 -11.75
CA TYR A 115 4.16 8.29 -11.82
C TYR A 115 4.27 9.76 -11.40
N HIS A 116 3.23 10.51 -11.69
CA HIS A 116 3.09 11.88 -11.27
C HIS A 116 1.91 12.02 -10.31
N ILE A 117 2.12 12.74 -9.21
CA ILE A 117 1.06 13.17 -8.30
C ILE A 117 0.86 14.66 -8.56
N SER A 118 -0.38 15.09 -8.75
CA SER A 118 -0.72 16.52 -8.91
C SER A 118 -1.27 17.14 -7.63
N SER A 119 -2.04 16.35 -6.88
CA SER A 119 -2.62 16.74 -5.61
C SER A 119 -2.83 15.53 -4.73
N THR A 120 -2.87 15.79 -3.43
CA THR A 120 -3.20 14.85 -2.37
C THR A 120 -4.44 15.37 -1.66
N THR A 121 -5.46 14.53 -1.57
CA THR A 121 -6.70 14.81 -0.84
C THR A 121 -6.66 14.09 0.50
N TYR A 122 -6.82 14.83 1.57
CA TYR A 122 -6.93 14.27 2.92
C TYR A 122 -8.40 14.06 3.25
N VAL A 123 -8.72 12.90 3.83
CA VAL A 123 -10.10 12.43 3.97
C VAL A 123 -10.36 11.81 5.32
N ASP A 124 -11.61 11.82 5.79
CA ASP A 124 -12.01 11.12 7.01
C ASP A 124 -12.60 9.73 6.77
N ASN A 125 -12.75 9.33 5.50
CA ASN A 125 -13.24 8.01 5.13
C ASN A 125 -12.40 6.87 5.71
N GLU A 126 -13.05 5.72 5.91
CA GLU A 126 -12.34 4.46 6.12
C GLU A 126 -11.82 3.89 4.79
N LEU A 127 -10.76 3.08 4.84
CA LEU A 127 -10.17 2.47 3.63
C LEU A 127 -11.19 1.70 2.80
N LYS A 128 -12.12 1.00 3.46
CA LYS A 128 -13.19 0.26 2.79
C LYS A 128 -14.08 1.19 1.96
N GLU A 129 -14.54 2.30 2.55
CA GLU A 129 -15.40 3.27 1.88
C GLU A 129 -14.71 3.85 0.65
N LEU A 130 -13.43 4.20 0.77
CA LEU A 130 -12.66 4.76 -0.36
C LEU A 130 -12.53 3.77 -1.52
N VAL A 131 -12.27 2.51 -1.22
CA VAL A 131 -12.18 1.47 -2.24
C VAL A 131 -13.53 1.26 -2.93
N GLU A 132 -14.62 1.28 -2.17
CA GLU A 132 -15.99 1.17 -2.71
C GLU A 132 -16.32 2.37 -3.61
N ILE A 133 -15.99 3.60 -3.19
CA ILE A 133 -16.11 4.80 -4.03
C ILE A 133 -15.36 4.63 -5.36
N ILE A 134 -14.11 4.16 -5.32
CA ILE A 134 -13.31 3.93 -6.54
C ILE A 134 -13.91 2.82 -7.40
N GLU A 135 -14.34 1.70 -6.79
CA GLU A 135 -14.91 0.55 -7.50
C GLU A 135 -16.22 0.90 -8.22
N ASP A 136 -17.12 1.61 -7.54
CA ASP A 136 -18.41 2.02 -8.08
C ASP A 136 -18.24 3.02 -9.21
N ASN A 137 -17.37 4.02 -9.03
CA ASN A 137 -17.10 5.03 -10.08
C ASN A 137 -16.30 4.46 -11.26
N ALA A 138 -15.68 3.28 -11.11
CA ALA A 138 -15.01 2.57 -12.21
C ALA A 138 -16.00 1.83 -13.13
N VAL A 139 -17.26 1.69 -12.74
CA VAL A 139 -18.31 1.13 -13.60
C VAL A 139 -18.85 2.22 -14.52
N ILE A 140 -18.79 1.97 -15.83
CA ILE A 140 -19.35 2.84 -16.87
C ILE A 140 -20.57 2.12 -17.42
N LYS A 141 -21.74 2.74 -17.28
CA LYS A 141 -22.99 2.24 -17.88
C LYS A 141 -23.21 2.93 -19.21
N LYS A 142 -23.35 2.15 -20.28
CA LYS A 142 -23.73 2.64 -21.60
C LYS A 142 -25.12 2.14 -21.93
N ASP A 143 -26.04 3.07 -22.16
CA ASP A 143 -27.41 2.78 -22.54
C ASP A 143 -27.53 2.76 -24.07
N TYR A 144 -27.98 1.62 -24.61
CA TYR A 144 -28.25 1.40 -26.02
C TYR A 144 -29.77 1.21 -26.28
N GLY A 145 -30.62 1.72 -25.39
CA GLY A 145 -32.08 1.65 -25.47
C GLY A 145 -32.65 0.34 -24.91
N SER A 146 -32.41 -0.78 -25.58
CA SER A 146 -32.87 -2.11 -25.14
C SER A 146 -31.84 -2.89 -24.30
N MET A 147 -30.62 -2.34 -24.16
CA MET A 147 -29.51 -2.98 -23.47
C MET A 147 -28.70 -1.94 -22.70
N VAL A 148 -28.36 -2.26 -21.45
CA VAL A 148 -27.37 -1.52 -20.67
C VAL A 148 -26.10 -2.36 -20.62
N GLU A 149 -25.01 -1.84 -21.17
CA GLU A 149 -23.68 -2.44 -21.06
C GLU A 149 -22.95 -1.83 -19.86
N GLU A 150 -22.44 -2.69 -18.97
CA GLU A 150 -21.58 -2.26 -17.87
C GLU A 150 -20.12 -2.61 -18.15
N ILE A 151 -19.30 -1.57 -18.36
CA ILE A 151 -17.88 -1.71 -18.58
C ILE A 151 -17.15 -1.29 -17.31
N LYS A 152 -16.36 -2.20 -16.73
CA LYS A 152 -15.50 -1.89 -15.59
C LYS A 152 -14.13 -1.43 -16.07
N GLU A 153 -13.85 -0.15 -15.88
CA GLU A 153 -12.54 0.44 -16.13
C GLU A 153 -11.46 -0.22 -15.25
N GLN A 154 -10.27 -0.43 -15.82
CA GLN A 154 -9.15 -1.03 -15.09
C GLN A 154 -8.43 0.02 -14.25
N PHE A 155 -8.22 -0.28 -12.97
CA PHE A 155 -7.47 0.55 -12.04
C PHE A 155 -6.56 -0.30 -11.14
N LYS A 156 -5.64 0.36 -10.46
CA LYS A 156 -4.78 -0.24 -9.42
C LYS A 156 -4.87 0.61 -8.17
N ILE A 157 -4.86 -0.03 -7.00
CA ILE A 157 -4.77 0.63 -5.71
C ILE A 157 -3.40 0.33 -5.10
N PHE A 158 -2.75 1.37 -4.63
CA PHE A 158 -1.47 1.34 -3.94
C PHE A 158 -1.68 1.79 -2.51
N VAL A 159 -1.42 0.93 -1.55
CA VAL A 159 -1.42 1.32 -0.14
C VAL A 159 -0.06 1.91 0.20
N THR A 160 -0.07 3.07 0.85
CA THR A 160 1.12 3.90 1.08
C THR A 160 1.31 4.24 2.55
N GLY A 161 2.55 4.59 2.89
CA GLY A 161 2.89 5.17 4.19
C GLY A 161 4.39 5.13 4.49
N LYS A 162 4.75 5.64 5.67
CA LYS A 162 6.13 5.79 6.11
C LYS A 162 6.80 4.44 6.38
N PHE A 163 8.06 4.34 5.95
CA PHE A 163 8.89 3.15 6.15
C PHE A 163 9.58 3.16 7.51
N TYR A 164 9.56 2.01 8.18
CA TYR A 164 10.26 1.76 9.43
C TYR A 164 11.14 0.52 9.30
N GLU A 165 12.41 0.65 9.67
CA GLU A 165 13.33 -0.48 9.66
C GLU A 165 13.14 -1.38 10.88
N THR A 166 13.37 -2.67 10.69
CA THR A 166 13.45 -3.65 11.78
C THR A 166 14.76 -4.43 11.66
N PRO A 167 15.19 -5.11 12.73
CA PRO A 167 16.11 -6.24 12.60
C PRO A 167 15.59 -7.23 11.54
N ILE A 168 16.51 -7.92 10.88
CA ILE A 168 16.14 -8.93 9.90
C ILE A 168 15.58 -10.14 10.65
N VAL A 169 14.37 -10.56 10.27
CA VAL A 169 13.70 -11.72 10.85
C VAL A 169 13.37 -12.71 9.75
N HIS A 170 13.59 -13.99 10.02
CA HIS A 170 13.29 -15.09 9.10
C HIS A 170 12.12 -15.88 9.65
N VAL A 171 11.07 -16.04 8.84
CA VAL A 171 9.89 -16.83 9.22
C VAL A 171 9.46 -17.71 8.06
N GLU A 172 8.96 -18.91 8.36
CA GLU A 172 8.34 -19.76 7.36
C GLU A 172 6.99 -19.19 6.93
N ALA A 173 6.89 -18.83 5.66
CA ALA A 173 5.67 -18.30 5.07
C ALA A 173 5.69 -18.50 3.55
N PRO A 174 4.55 -18.86 2.95
CA PRO A 174 4.47 -19.00 1.50
C PRO A 174 4.67 -17.65 0.81
N PHE A 175 5.13 -17.69 -0.43
CA PHE A 175 5.12 -16.52 -1.30
C PHE A 175 3.70 -16.19 -1.74
N SER A 176 3.35 -14.90 -1.72
CA SER A 176 2.14 -14.37 -2.36
C SER A 176 2.45 -13.03 -3.02
N ARG A 177 1.70 -12.70 -4.07
CA ARG A 177 1.72 -11.35 -4.66
C ARG A 177 0.86 -10.35 -3.88
N SER A 178 0.12 -10.83 -2.87
CA SER A 178 -0.72 -10.04 -1.98
C SER A 178 -0.21 -10.13 -0.54
N ILE A 179 -1.04 -9.75 0.43
CA ILE A 179 -0.76 -9.88 1.86
C ILE A 179 -0.86 -11.35 2.30
N VAL A 180 0.15 -11.81 3.05
CA VAL A 180 0.13 -13.08 3.79
C VAL A 180 -0.04 -12.76 5.27
N LYS A 181 -1.01 -13.41 5.93
CA LYS A 181 -1.15 -13.37 7.39
C LYS A 181 -0.29 -14.47 8.00
N VAL A 182 0.57 -14.12 8.94
CA VAL A 182 1.43 -15.08 9.65
C VAL A 182 1.19 -14.94 11.15
N PRO A 183 0.89 -16.05 11.85
CA PRO A 183 0.72 -16.02 13.30
C PRO A 183 1.93 -15.44 14.02
N VAL A 184 1.68 -14.60 15.03
CA VAL A 184 2.74 -14.04 15.89
C VAL A 184 3.52 -15.14 16.62
N SER A 185 2.87 -16.27 16.92
CA SER A 185 3.48 -17.47 17.51
C SER A 185 4.69 -18.00 16.72
N LYS A 186 4.76 -17.74 15.40
CA LYS A 186 5.90 -18.15 14.55
C LYS A 186 7.15 -17.27 14.68
N PHE A 187 7.08 -16.13 15.39
CA PHE A 187 8.18 -15.16 15.47
C PHE A 187 9.05 -15.29 16.73
N GLY A 188 8.75 -16.27 17.61
CA GLY A 188 9.46 -16.43 18.88
C GLY A 188 9.26 -15.23 19.82
N SER A 189 10.05 -15.16 20.90
CA SER A 189 10.01 -14.09 21.91
C SER A 189 10.58 -12.74 21.43
N ASN A 190 11.02 -12.64 20.17
CA ASN A 190 11.75 -11.49 19.65
C ASN A 190 10.97 -10.65 18.62
N VAL A 191 10.66 -9.43 19.04
CA VAL A 191 10.94 -8.18 18.30
C VAL A 191 10.30 -8.02 16.91
N LEU A 192 8.98 -7.79 16.85
CA LEU A 192 8.38 -7.03 15.74
C LEU A 192 7.44 -5.89 16.20
N LEU A 193 6.99 -5.90 17.46
CA LEU A 193 5.79 -5.14 17.85
C LEU A 193 6.03 -3.82 18.62
N LYS A 194 7.26 -3.47 19.02
CA LYS A 194 7.50 -2.34 19.95
C LYS A 194 7.74 -0.96 19.34
N VAL A 195 7.70 -0.80 18.02
CA VAL A 195 7.82 0.53 17.42
C VAL A 195 6.43 1.17 17.41
N LYS A 196 6.20 2.13 18.31
CA LYS A 196 5.01 3.00 18.27
C LYS A 196 5.13 3.88 17.04
N ALA A 197 4.07 3.97 16.26
CA ALA A 197 3.97 4.98 15.22
C ALA A 197 3.71 6.30 15.96
N ASP A 198 4.70 7.18 16.01
CA ASP A 198 4.53 8.52 16.54
C ASP A 198 3.91 9.38 15.44
N GLY A 199 2.65 9.77 15.65
CA GLY A 199 1.95 10.72 14.79
C GLY A 199 0.50 10.34 14.53
N LYS A 200 -0.38 11.35 14.50
CA LYS A 200 -1.67 11.23 13.81
C LYS A 200 -1.36 11.13 12.32
N ALA A 201 -1.27 9.91 11.80
CA ALA A 201 -1.10 9.72 10.37
C ALA A 201 -2.30 10.35 9.65
N GLU A 202 -2.00 11.33 8.80
CA GLU A 202 -3.03 11.97 8.00
C GLU A 202 -3.50 11.02 6.91
N LYS A 203 -4.80 10.74 6.89
CA LYS A 203 -5.45 9.83 5.95
C LYS A 203 -5.46 10.43 4.55
N ALA A 204 -4.55 9.97 3.69
CA ALA A 204 -4.33 10.57 2.38
C ALA A 204 -4.86 9.71 1.22
N VAL A 205 -5.41 10.37 0.21
CA VAL A 205 -5.80 9.78 -1.08
C VAL A 205 -5.15 10.58 -2.20
N ALA A 206 -4.44 9.92 -3.12
CA ALA A 206 -3.90 10.57 -4.30
C ALA A 206 -4.17 9.81 -5.59
N TYR A 207 -4.44 10.54 -6.66
CA TYR A 207 -4.50 9.97 -8.00
C TYR A 207 -3.11 9.96 -8.64
N LEU A 208 -2.73 8.82 -9.24
CA LEU A 208 -1.46 8.65 -9.93
C LEU A 208 -1.64 8.84 -11.44
N HIS A 209 -1.09 9.93 -11.95
CA HIS A 209 -1.01 10.20 -13.39
C HIS A 209 0.13 9.41 -14.02
N ASP A 210 -0.10 8.98 -15.28
CA ASP A 210 0.90 8.39 -16.16
C ASP A 210 1.72 7.26 -15.53
N TYR A 211 1.06 6.40 -14.72
CA TYR A 211 1.74 5.30 -14.06
C TYR A 211 2.36 4.33 -15.08
N LYS A 212 3.68 4.28 -15.11
CA LYS A 212 4.47 3.39 -15.97
C LYS A 212 5.16 2.34 -15.12
N GLN A 213 4.62 1.11 -15.14
CA GLN A 213 5.23 -0.01 -14.44
C GLN A 213 6.48 -0.51 -15.17
N ARG A 214 7.58 -0.63 -14.43
CA ARG A 214 8.83 -1.20 -14.98
C ARG A 214 8.86 -2.71 -14.74
N LYS A 215 9.09 -3.49 -15.81
CA LYS A 215 9.25 -4.96 -15.72
C LYS A 215 10.69 -5.41 -15.47
N ARG A 216 11.67 -4.66 -15.99
CA ARG A 216 13.11 -4.93 -15.89
C ARG A 216 13.88 -3.61 -15.81
N LEU A 217 15.03 -3.61 -15.15
CA LEU A 217 15.95 -2.45 -15.09
C LEU A 217 17.14 -2.67 -16.00
N THR A 218 17.42 -1.71 -16.89
CA THR A 218 18.67 -1.69 -17.65
C THR A 218 19.84 -1.31 -16.74
N LYS A 219 21.09 -1.55 -17.18
CA LYS A 219 22.29 -1.10 -16.43
C LYS A 219 22.27 0.43 -16.23
N ARG A 220 21.85 1.18 -17.25
CA ARG A 220 21.72 2.65 -17.21
C ARG A 220 20.70 3.11 -16.17
N ASP A 221 19.52 2.47 -16.14
CA ASP A 221 18.47 2.82 -15.16
C ASP A 221 18.92 2.54 -13.71
N LYS A 222 19.66 1.45 -13.50
CA LYS A 222 20.23 1.12 -12.18
C LYS A 222 21.20 2.18 -11.70
N ALA A 223 22.06 2.68 -12.60
CA ALA A 223 23.02 3.73 -12.30
C ALA A 223 22.31 5.05 -11.98
N ALA A 224 21.37 5.48 -12.82
CA ALA A 224 20.61 6.72 -12.62
C ALA A 224 19.86 6.73 -11.28
N LEU A 225 19.16 5.64 -10.94
CA LEU A 225 18.42 5.51 -9.67
C LEU A 225 19.34 5.31 -8.45
N ALA A 226 20.63 5.04 -8.66
CA ALA A 226 21.61 4.97 -7.58
C ALA A 226 22.34 6.31 -7.36
N SER A 227 22.44 7.14 -8.41
CA SER A 227 23.09 8.45 -8.37
C SER A 227 22.15 9.61 -8.02
N GLU A 228 20.83 9.43 -8.07
CA GLU A 228 19.88 10.44 -7.61
C GLU A 228 20.07 10.71 -6.10
N GLU A 229 20.42 11.95 -5.75
CA GLU A 229 20.60 12.37 -4.36
C GLU A 229 19.32 12.18 -3.53
N ILE A 230 19.52 11.94 -2.23
CA ILE A 230 18.46 11.83 -1.23
C ILE A 230 18.02 13.25 -0.87
N THR A 231 17.31 13.92 -1.78
CA THR A 231 16.53 15.10 -1.41
C THR A 231 15.26 14.58 -0.76
N SER A 232 15.17 14.75 0.56
CA SER A 232 14.03 14.39 1.39
C SER A 232 12.74 14.94 0.79
N PHE A 233 11.67 14.13 0.77
CA PHE A 233 10.34 14.71 0.64
C PHE A 233 10.09 15.55 1.90
N VAL A 234 9.85 16.82 1.67
CA VAL A 234 9.62 17.87 2.67
C VAL A 234 8.48 17.43 3.59
N GLU A 235 8.75 17.50 4.89
CA GLU A 235 7.73 17.49 5.93
C GLU A 235 6.72 18.59 5.62
N GLY A 236 5.50 18.20 5.26
CA GLY A 236 4.35 19.08 5.11
C GLY A 236 3.24 18.60 6.01
#